data_AF-A0A078B1L2-F1
#
_entry.id   AF-A0A078B1L2-F1
#
_cell.length_a   1.000
_cell.length_b   1.000
_cell.length_c   1.000
_cell.angle_alpha   90.00
_cell.angle_beta   90.00
_cell.angle_gamma   90.00
#
_symmetry.space_group_name_H-M   'P 1'
#
loop_
_entity.id
_entity.type
_entity.pdbx_description
1 polymer ?
#
loop_
_entity_poly.entity_id
_entity_poly.type
_entity_poly.pdbx_seq_one_letter_code
_entity_poly.pdbx_strand_id
1 'polypeptide(L)'
;MSQDSAQKNGAELGDGQKIEDYLQVLEEHRRNCEKEGNFVEAEMAKSRIEEMKVQEAQRQLEQLVLKHQQEKAELEDQHQREYDQFNQEWDQRMSQKDQEHQLMLQQLDEQHQRDLEKNRIDLDQKIPAIFKPSSELLNLKKIQDQLAKQKEYGEAHKVQQKIIELSKEEEEKYSQVRQKKIVAAETLMIQKQQQQMNALRKKCDNSMSEDRKLREQQHEKMLQKYSNVKREIESQQSLERIKLEKLFGKQLLASQSSLSYGLKKNDQAYSSKGFSSNSSPKKGSWGAQTGRDNASKQL
;
A
#
# COMPACT_ATOMS: atom_id res chain seq x y z
N MET A 1 -22.52 -5.55 20.95
CA MET A 1 -23.59 -4.77 21.62
C MET A 1 -24.72 -4.57 20.62
N SER A 2 -25.42 -5.65 20.26
CA SER A 2 -26.32 -5.69 19.10
C SER A 2 -27.65 -6.36 19.45
N GLN A 3 -28.31 -5.90 20.51
CA GLN A 3 -29.67 -6.35 20.87
C GLN A 3 -30.66 -5.20 21.14
N ASP A 4 -30.23 -3.94 21.22
CA ASP A 4 -31.12 -2.81 21.53
C ASP A 4 -31.83 -2.16 20.31
N SER A 5 -31.44 -2.49 19.08
CA SER A 5 -32.05 -1.92 17.88
C SER A 5 -33.35 -2.61 17.44
N ALA A 6 -33.59 -3.86 17.87
CA ALA A 6 -34.78 -4.61 17.49
C ALA A 6 -36.02 -4.29 18.33
N GLN A 7 -35.85 -3.85 19.58
CA GLN A 7 -36.96 -3.61 20.52
C GLN A 7 -37.57 -2.20 20.43
N LYS A 8 -36.89 -1.24 19.77
CA LYS A 8 -37.43 0.12 19.55
C LYS A 8 -38.39 0.22 18.37
N ASN A 9 -38.25 -0.64 17.36
CA ASN A 9 -39.11 -0.63 16.16
C ASN A 9 -40.54 -1.16 16.42
N GLY A 10 -40.77 -1.89 17.52
CA GLY A 10 -42.10 -2.44 17.84
C GLY A 10 -43.05 -1.46 18.55
N ALA A 11 -42.53 -0.41 19.19
CA ALA A 11 -43.33 0.53 19.96
C ALA A 11 -43.91 1.69 19.11
N GLU A 12 -43.21 2.11 18.05
CA GLU A 12 -43.65 3.22 17.19
C GLU A 12 -44.79 2.85 16.24
N LEU A 13 -44.86 1.59 15.78
CA LEU A 13 -45.96 1.09 14.94
C LEU A 13 -47.31 1.11 15.67
N GLY A 14 -47.27 0.88 16.99
CA GLY A 14 -48.47 0.88 17.83
C GLY A 14 -49.05 2.25 18.12
N ASP A 15 -48.27 3.33 17.97
CA ASP A 15 -48.75 4.71 18.16
C ASP A 15 -49.35 5.29 16.88
N GLY A 16 -48.93 4.81 15.70
CA GLY A 16 -49.52 5.19 14.42
C GLY A 16 -50.89 4.62 14.17
N GLN A 17 -51.08 3.34 14.48
CA GLN A 17 -52.40 2.71 14.37
C GLN A 17 -53.42 3.36 15.31
N LYS A 18 -53.00 3.75 16.53
CA LYS A 18 -53.87 4.47 17.47
C LYS A 18 -54.28 5.86 16.98
N ILE A 19 -53.39 6.57 16.28
CA ILE A 19 -53.71 7.89 15.70
C ILE A 19 -54.70 7.73 14.55
N GLU A 20 -54.52 6.72 13.70
CA GLU A 20 -55.43 6.42 12.58
C GLU A 20 -56.83 6.01 13.08
N ASP A 21 -56.89 5.11 14.07
CA ASP A 21 -58.15 4.67 14.69
C ASP A 21 -58.88 5.84 15.39
N TYR A 22 -58.12 6.73 16.03
CA TYR A 22 -58.69 7.92 16.69
C TYR A 22 -59.17 8.97 15.68
N LEU A 23 -58.46 9.15 14.55
CA LEU A 23 -58.91 9.98 13.44
C LEU A 23 -60.25 9.48 12.89
N GLN A 24 -60.40 8.17 12.71
CA GLN A 24 -61.64 7.56 12.23
C GLN A 24 -62.84 7.82 13.17
N VAL A 25 -62.63 7.68 14.48
CA VAL A 25 -63.66 7.98 15.51
C VAL A 25 -64.05 9.47 15.49
N LEU A 26 -63.07 10.37 15.37
CA LEU A 26 -63.34 11.81 15.27
C LEU A 26 -64.08 12.18 13.97
N GLU A 27 -63.76 11.52 12.85
CA GLU A 27 -64.44 11.75 11.57
C GLU A 27 -65.91 11.27 11.62
N GLU A 28 -66.18 10.18 12.33
CA GLU A 28 -67.53 9.68 12.59
C GLU A 28 -68.31 10.60 13.54
N HIS A 29 -67.67 11.06 14.63
CA HIS A 29 -68.25 12.03 15.56
C HIS A 29 -68.62 13.34 14.85
N ARG A 30 -67.70 13.88 14.02
CA ARG A 30 -67.95 15.07 13.19
C ARG A 30 -69.19 14.88 12.31
N ARG A 31 -69.30 13.72 11.63
CA ARG A 31 -70.42 13.40 10.74
C ARG A 31 -71.76 13.27 11.48
N ASN A 32 -71.73 12.81 12.73
CA ASN A 32 -72.93 12.72 13.57
C ASN A 32 -73.38 14.10 14.06
N CYS A 33 -72.44 14.95 14.54
CA CYS A 33 -72.74 16.34 14.90
C CYS A 33 -73.29 17.16 13.71
N GLU A 34 -72.79 16.92 12.49
CA GLU A 34 -73.31 17.55 11.26
C GLU A 34 -74.78 17.17 10.98
N LYS A 35 -75.16 15.90 11.21
CA LYS A 35 -76.54 15.41 11.00
C LYS A 35 -77.49 15.94 12.05
N GLU A 36 -77.01 16.13 13.28
CA GLU A 36 -77.80 16.61 14.42
C GLU A 36 -77.93 18.14 14.46
N GLY A 37 -77.16 18.86 13.63
CA GLY A 37 -77.16 20.33 13.57
C GLY A 37 -76.25 21.02 14.58
N ASN A 38 -75.42 20.26 15.31
CA ASN A 38 -74.44 20.77 16.28
C ASN A 38 -73.16 21.21 15.57
N PHE A 39 -73.23 22.33 14.85
CA PHE A 39 -72.12 22.82 14.01
C PHE A 39 -70.88 23.24 14.81
N VAL A 40 -71.04 23.69 16.06
CA VAL A 40 -69.89 24.07 16.92
C VAL A 40 -69.05 22.85 17.27
N GLU A 41 -69.68 21.73 17.62
CA GLU A 41 -68.99 20.47 17.92
C GLU A 41 -68.38 19.84 16.66
N ALA A 42 -69.05 19.95 15.51
CA ALA A 42 -68.51 19.54 14.24
C ALA A 42 -67.25 20.34 13.85
N GLU A 43 -67.22 21.66 14.10
CA GLU A 43 -66.04 22.49 13.84
C GLU A 43 -64.89 22.16 14.81
N MET A 44 -65.17 21.91 16.09
CA MET A 44 -64.15 21.46 17.05
C MET A 44 -63.55 20.10 16.66
N ALA A 45 -64.38 19.14 16.25
CA ALA A 45 -63.92 17.84 15.77
C ALA A 45 -63.07 17.99 14.49
N LYS A 46 -63.47 18.87 13.57
CA LYS A 46 -62.72 19.18 12.34
C LYS A 46 -61.35 19.80 12.65
N SER A 47 -61.28 20.81 13.53
CA SER A 47 -60.00 21.40 13.94
C SER A 47 -59.08 20.37 14.60
N ARG A 48 -59.63 19.47 15.41
CA ARG A 48 -58.85 18.40 16.04
C ARG A 48 -58.33 17.36 15.03
N ILE A 49 -59.12 17.00 14.03
CA ILE A 49 -58.70 16.12 12.92
C ILE A 49 -57.55 16.75 12.14
N GLU A 50 -57.63 18.05 11.83
CA GLU A 50 -56.56 18.77 11.12
C GLU A 50 -55.26 18.80 11.94
N GLU A 51 -55.34 19.09 13.24
CA GLU A 51 -54.18 19.06 14.15
C GLU A 51 -53.52 17.68 14.21
N MET A 52 -54.32 16.61 14.35
CA MET A 52 -53.82 15.23 14.38
C MET A 52 -53.18 14.83 13.04
N LYS A 53 -53.76 15.24 11.90
CA LYS A 53 -53.17 15.01 10.56
C LYS A 53 -51.83 15.74 10.39
N VAL A 54 -51.65 16.90 11.01
CA VAL A 54 -50.37 17.61 11.05
C VAL A 54 -49.33 16.87 11.89
N GLN A 55 -49.73 16.40 13.08
CA GLN A 55 -48.83 15.64 13.97
C GLN A 55 -48.38 14.32 13.32
N GLU A 56 -49.29 13.61 12.67
CA GLU A 56 -48.98 12.39 11.93
C GLU A 56 -48.00 12.66 10.78
N ALA A 57 -48.24 13.71 9.99
CA ALA A 57 -47.33 14.13 8.92
C ALA A 57 -45.92 14.44 9.43
N GLN A 58 -45.82 15.11 10.58
CA GLN A 58 -44.54 15.44 11.20
C GLN A 58 -43.82 14.19 11.71
N ARG A 59 -44.53 13.26 12.36
CA ARG A 59 -43.93 12.00 12.81
C ARG A 59 -43.39 11.19 11.63
N GLN A 60 -44.15 11.08 10.54
CA GLN A 60 -43.70 10.36 9.35
C GLN A 60 -42.48 11.01 8.70
N LEU A 61 -42.39 12.34 8.72
CA LEU A 61 -41.20 13.07 8.25
C LEU A 61 -39.98 12.80 9.13
N GLU A 62 -40.14 12.81 10.45
CA GLU A 62 -39.06 12.53 11.40
C GLU A 62 -38.54 11.09 11.25
N GLN A 63 -39.45 10.11 11.13
CA GLN A 63 -39.10 8.71 10.87
C GLN A 63 -38.37 8.55 9.53
N LEU A 64 -38.83 9.24 8.48
CA LEU A 64 -38.18 9.19 7.17
C LEU A 64 -36.75 9.75 7.24
N VAL A 65 -36.56 10.89 7.91
CA VAL A 65 -35.24 11.52 8.09
C VAL A 65 -34.31 10.60 8.89
N LEU A 66 -34.81 9.98 9.96
CA LEU A 66 -34.04 9.05 10.77
C LEU A 66 -33.60 7.83 9.94
N LYS A 67 -34.53 7.25 9.17
CA LYS A 67 -34.24 6.14 8.25
C LYS A 67 -33.15 6.52 7.25
N HIS A 68 -33.26 7.69 6.60
CA HIS A 68 -32.25 8.17 5.64
C HIS A 68 -30.86 8.35 6.27
N GLN A 69 -30.83 8.85 7.51
CA GLN A 69 -29.57 8.99 8.27
C GLN A 69 -28.95 7.63 8.60
N GLN A 70 -29.77 6.66 9.02
CA GLN A 70 -29.32 5.30 9.32
C GLN A 70 -28.76 4.61 8.08
N GLU A 71 -29.48 4.64 6.96
CA GLU A 71 -29.03 4.05 5.68
C GLU A 71 -27.68 4.62 5.24
N LYS A 72 -27.51 5.94 5.38
CA LYS A 72 -26.23 6.60 5.04
C LYS A 72 -25.11 6.16 5.97
N ALA A 73 -25.36 6.11 7.29
CA ALA A 73 -24.37 5.68 8.27
C ALA A 73 -23.97 4.21 8.04
N GLU A 74 -24.93 3.33 7.76
CA GLU A 74 -24.69 1.92 7.45
C GLU A 74 -23.87 1.75 6.17
N LEU A 75 -24.15 2.53 5.12
CA LEU A 75 -23.36 2.54 3.89
C LEU A 75 -21.91 2.97 4.16
N GLU A 76 -21.72 4.06 4.91
CA GLU A 76 -20.39 4.58 5.25
C GLU A 76 -19.59 3.58 6.09
N ASP A 77 -20.23 2.96 7.08
CA ASP A 77 -19.65 1.95 7.96
C ASP A 77 -19.31 0.64 7.21
N GLN A 78 -20.19 0.21 6.30
CA GLN A 78 -19.89 -0.92 5.41
C GLN A 78 -18.70 -0.62 4.50
N HIS A 79 -18.69 0.55 3.85
CA HIS A 79 -17.58 0.93 2.98
C HIS A 79 -16.25 1.03 3.75
N GLN A 80 -16.28 1.58 4.96
CA GLN A 80 -15.10 1.67 5.82
C GLN A 80 -14.55 0.28 6.18
N ARG A 81 -15.41 -0.67 6.55
CA ARG A 81 -15.00 -2.06 6.78
C ARG A 81 -14.37 -2.71 5.55
N GLU A 82 -15.01 -2.57 4.40
CA GLU A 82 -14.48 -3.11 3.13
C GLU A 82 -13.12 -2.48 2.79
N TYR A 83 -12.97 -1.18 3.03
CA TYR A 83 -11.71 -0.45 2.83
C TYR A 83 -10.60 -0.95 3.75
N ASP A 84 -10.89 -1.13 5.03
CA ASP A 84 -9.92 -1.61 6.00
C ASP A 84 -9.49 -3.05 5.71
N GLN A 85 -10.45 -3.91 5.36
CA GLN A 85 -10.17 -5.28 4.94
C GLN A 85 -9.29 -5.30 3.68
N PHE A 86 -9.67 -4.52 2.65
CA PHE A 86 -8.90 -4.39 1.42
C PHE A 86 -7.45 -3.98 1.69
N ASN A 87 -7.23 -3.00 2.57
CA ASN A 87 -5.89 -2.55 2.92
C ASN A 87 -5.08 -3.62 3.64
N GLN A 88 -5.69 -4.31 4.62
CA GLN A 88 -5.02 -5.37 5.36
C GLN A 88 -4.60 -6.52 4.43
N GLU A 89 -5.48 -6.97 3.54
CA GLU A 89 -5.19 -8.03 2.56
C GLU A 89 -4.03 -7.63 1.64
N TRP A 90 -4.05 -6.39 1.14
CA TRP A 90 -2.99 -5.89 0.27
C TRP A 90 -1.66 -5.70 1.00
N ASP A 91 -1.67 -5.19 2.23
CA ASP A 91 -0.47 -5.02 3.03
C ASP A 91 0.16 -6.38 3.38
N GLN A 92 -0.67 -7.36 3.73
CA GLN A 92 -0.22 -8.74 3.96
C GLN A 92 0.39 -9.35 2.69
N ARG A 93 -0.31 -9.27 1.56
CA ARG A 93 0.17 -9.80 0.27
C ARG A 93 1.49 -9.15 -0.16
N MET A 94 1.58 -7.83 -0.05
CA MET A 94 2.80 -7.09 -0.40
C MET A 94 3.96 -7.45 0.53
N SER A 95 3.69 -7.61 1.83
CA SER A 95 4.71 -8.02 2.80
C SER A 95 5.21 -9.44 2.53
N GLN A 96 4.33 -10.39 2.25
CA GLN A 96 4.72 -11.76 1.90
C GLN A 96 5.59 -11.80 0.64
N LYS A 97 5.17 -11.10 -0.41
CA LYS A 97 5.92 -11.05 -1.67
C LYS A 97 7.30 -10.39 -1.50
N ASP A 98 7.38 -9.34 -0.68
CA ASP A 98 8.67 -8.71 -0.37
C ASP A 98 9.60 -9.67 0.37
N GLN A 99 9.09 -10.43 1.35
CA GLN A 99 9.85 -11.47 2.05
C GLN A 99 10.33 -12.56 1.10
N GLU A 100 9.48 -13.03 0.19
CA GLU A 100 9.84 -14.02 -0.83
C GLU A 100 10.97 -13.50 -1.75
N HIS A 101 10.88 -12.23 -2.18
CA HIS A 101 11.92 -11.60 -2.98
C HIS A 101 13.25 -11.46 -2.22
N GLN A 102 13.20 -11.06 -0.95
CA GLN A 102 14.39 -10.96 -0.09
C GLN A 102 15.06 -12.33 0.07
N LEU A 103 14.27 -13.39 0.31
CA LEU A 103 14.78 -14.75 0.41
C LEU A 103 15.41 -15.21 -0.91
N MET A 104 14.79 -14.93 -2.05
CA MET A 104 15.32 -15.29 -3.37
C MET A 104 16.66 -14.58 -3.65
N LEU A 105 16.77 -13.30 -3.29
CA LEU A 105 18.03 -12.54 -3.42
C LEU A 105 19.12 -13.11 -2.50
N GLN A 106 18.77 -13.45 -1.27
CA GLN A 106 19.70 -14.06 -0.32
C GLN A 106 20.21 -15.42 -0.82
N GLN A 107 19.31 -16.29 -1.31
CA GLN A 107 19.68 -17.60 -1.85
C GLN A 107 20.62 -17.47 -3.05
N LEU A 108 20.40 -16.49 -3.92
CA LEU A 108 21.27 -16.24 -5.07
C LEU A 108 22.64 -15.74 -4.63
N ASP A 109 22.70 -14.85 -3.63
CA ASP A 109 23.97 -14.36 -3.06
C ASP A 109 24.77 -15.49 -2.39
N GLU A 110 24.11 -16.32 -1.57
CA GLU A 110 24.73 -17.49 -0.95
C GLU A 110 25.24 -18.50 -1.99
N GLN A 111 24.52 -18.66 -3.10
CA GLN A 111 24.99 -19.48 -4.22
C GLN A 111 26.22 -18.84 -4.89
N HIS A 112 26.20 -17.52 -5.12
CA HIS A 112 27.33 -16.81 -5.72
C HIS A 112 28.59 -16.91 -4.86
N GLN A 113 28.48 -16.79 -3.55
CA GLN A 113 29.59 -16.98 -2.61
C GLN A 113 30.19 -18.39 -2.70
N ARG A 114 29.33 -19.42 -2.67
CA ARG A 114 29.75 -20.83 -2.82
C ARG A 114 30.43 -21.09 -4.16
N ASP A 115 29.90 -20.53 -5.23
CA ASP A 115 30.46 -20.71 -6.56
C ASP A 115 31.81 -19.99 -6.72
N LEU A 116 31.99 -18.82 -6.08
CA LEU A 116 33.28 -18.11 -6.05
C LEU A 116 34.34 -18.91 -5.28
N GLU A 117 33.99 -19.48 -4.14
CA GLU A 117 34.90 -20.32 -3.35
C GLU A 117 35.33 -21.57 -4.14
N LYS A 118 34.39 -22.23 -4.81
CA LYS A 118 34.70 -23.36 -5.70
C LYS A 118 35.61 -22.94 -6.85
N ASN A 119 35.32 -21.80 -7.49
CA ASN A 119 36.15 -21.30 -8.59
C ASN A 119 37.58 -20.98 -8.12
N ARG A 120 37.75 -20.43 -6.92
CA ARG A 120 39.07 -20.21 -6.31
C ARG A 120 39.88 -21.49 -6.20
N ILE A 121 39.28 -22.54 -5.63
CA ILE A 121 39.92 -23.84 -5.47
C ILE A 121 40.28 -24.42 -6.85
N ASP A 122 39.35 -24.36 -7.79
CA ASP A 122 39.53 -24.84 -9.17
C ASP A 122 40.66 -24.11 -9.91
N LEU A 123 40.73 -22.78 -9.80
CA LEU A 123 41.76 -21.97 -10.43
C LEU A 123 43.13 -22.23 -9.82
N ASP A 124 43.19 -22.39 -8.50
CA ASP A 124 44.44 -22.70 -7.80
C ASP A 124 44.99 -24.08 -8.21
N GLN A 125 44.11 -25.07 -8.39
CA GLN A 125 44.49 -26.40 -8.88
C GLN A 125 44.86 -26.43 -10.37
N LYS A 126 44.10 -25.73 -11.22
CA LYS A 126 44.29 -25.75 -12.68
C LYS A 126 45.51 -24.94 -13.14
N ILE A 127 45.86 -23.88 -12.42
CA ILE A 127 47.00 -23.03 -12.79
C ILE A 127 48.23 -23.52 -12.02
N PRO A 128 49.23 -24.13 -12.71
CA PRO A 128 50.37 -24.74 -12.05
C PRO A 128 51.08 -23.76 -11.11
N ALA A 129 51.36 -24.21 -9.89
CA ALA A 129 52.18 -23.46 -8.94
C ALA A 129 53.69 -23.63 -9.21
N ILE A 130 54.07 -24.66 -9.97
CA ILE A 130 55.46 -25.02 -10.21
C ILE A 130 56.05 -24.12 -11.29
N PHE A 131 57.04 -23.33 -10.91
CA PHE A 131 57.86 -22.53 -11.80
C PHE A 131 58.66 -23.42 -12.78
N LYS A 132 58.69 -23.03 -14.06
CA LYS A 132 59.51 -23.68 -15.09
C LYS A 132 60.64 -22.74 -15.52
N PRO A 133 61.91 -23.08 -15.23
CA PRO A 133 63.08 -22.30 -15.63
C PRO A 133 63.10 -21.93 -17.11
N SER A 134 63.57 -20.73 -17.44
CA SER A 134 63.86 -20.38 -18.83
C SER A 134 65.03 -21.19 -19.40
N SER A 135 65.15 -21.20 -20.72
CA SER A 135 66.31 -21.78 -21.41
C SER A 135 67.62 -21.08 -21.02
N GLU A 136 67.59 -19.78 -20.71
CA GLU A 136 68.75 -19.03 -20.23
C GLU A 136 69.19 -19.51 -18.84
N LEU A 137 68.27 -19.66 -17.90
CA LEU A 137 68.57 -20.19 -16.56
C LEU A 137 69.13 -21.62 -16.64
N LEU A 138 68.57 -22.46 -17.51
CA LEU A 138 69.08 -23.81 -17.77
C LEU A 138 70.47 -23.81 -18.40
N ASN A 139 70.75 -22.87 -19.30
CA ASN A 139 72.07 -22.73 -19.92
C ASN A 139 73.12 -22.24 -18.91
N LEU A 140 72.78 -21.27 -18.06
CA LEU A 140 73.66 -20.80 -16.99
C LEU A 140 73.99 -21.93 -16.01
N LYS A 141 73.01 -22.77 -15.63
CA LYS A 141 73.26 -23.97 -14.81
C LYS A 141 74.24 -24.94 -15.46
N LYS A 142 74.10 -25.21 -16.77
CA LYS A 142 75.05 -26.04 -17.51
C LYS A 142 76.46 -25.44 -17.54
N ILE A 143 76.57 -24.12 -17.71
CA ILE A 143 77.85 -23.40 -17.70
C ILE A 143 78.48 -23.48 -16.30
N GLN A 144 77.70 -23.27 -15.23
CA GLN A 144 78.15 -23.42 -13.85
C GLN A 144 78.71 -24.82 -13.60
N ASP A 145 77.99 -25.87 -13.99
CA ASP A 145 78.43 -27.27 -13.83
C ASP A 145 79.73 -27.55 -14.59
N GLN A 146 79.87 -26.98 -15.79
CA GLN A 146 81.06 -27.15 -16.62
C GLN A 146 82.27 -26.43 -16.02
N LEU A 147 82.11 -25.19 -15.53
CA LEU A 147 83.17 -24.43 -14.84
C LEU A 147 83.59 -25.13 -13.54
N ALA A 148 82.63 -25.70 -12.80
CA ALA A 148 82.92 -26.49 -11.60
C ALA A 148 83.74 -27.76 -11.92
N LYS A 149 83.41 -28.47 -13.01
CA LYS A 149 84.21 -29.63 -13.49
C LYS A 149 85.62 -29.25 -13.92
N GLN A 150 85.78 -28.06 -14.50
CA GLN A 150 87.08 -27.49 -14.88
C GLN A 150 87.86 -26.92 -13.69
N LYS A 151 87.30 -26.94 -12.48
CA LYS A 151 87.87 -26.39 -11.24
C LYS A 151 88.06 -24.87 -11.27
N GLU A 152 87.36 -24.16 -12.17
CA GLU A 152 87.33 -22.71 -12.22
C GLU A 152 86.29 -22.13 -11.26
N TYR A 153 86.57 -22.25 -9.95
CA TYR A 153 85.60 -21.91 -8.91
C TYR A 153 85.23 -20.41 -8.87
N GLY A 154 86.17 -19.52 -9.23
CA GLY A 154 85.92 -18.07 -9.25
C GLY A 154 84.86 -17.67 -10.27
N GLU A 155 84.96 -18.20 -11.49
CA GLU A 155 83.97 -17.96 -12.55
C GLU A 155 82.66 -18.71 -12.27
N ALA A 156 82.73 -19.95 -11.75
CA ALA A 156 81.54 -20.69 -11.35
C ALA A 156 80.71 -19.95 -10.29
N HIS A 157 81.34 -19.27 -9.33
CA HIS A 157 80.65 -18.48 -8.32
C HIS A 157 79.96 -17.23 -8.91
N LYS A 158 80.61 -16.54 -9.86
CA LYS A 158 79.98 -15.41 -10.57
C LYS A 158 78.74 -15.86 -11.34
N VAL A 159 78.83 -17.00 -12.04
CA VAL A 159 77.68 -17.59 -12.75
C VAL A 159 76.59 -18.01 -11.76
N GLN A 160 76.95 -18.54 -10.59
CA GLN A 160 76.00 -18.89 -9.54
C GLN A 160 75.22 -17.67 -9.02
N GLN A 161 75.88 -16.54 -8.76
CA GLN A 161 75.19 -15.31 -8.35
C GLN A 161 74.17 -14.87 -9.41
N LYS A 162 74.56 -14.93 -10.69
CA LYS A 162 73.67 -14.61 -11.82
C LYS A 162 72.49 -15.58 -11.92
N ILE A 163 72.69 -16.87 -11.65
CA ILE A 163 71.60 -17.86 -11.60
C ILE A 163 70.62 -17.53 -10.48
N ILE A 164 71.12 -17.19 -9.28
CA ILE A 164 70.25 -16.86 -8.12
C ILE A 164 69.40 -15.63 -8.45
N GLU A 165 70.02 -14.58 -8.97
CA GLU A 165 69.34 -13.35 -9.33
C GLU A 165 68.28 -13.57 -10.42
N LEU A 166 68.66 -14.24 -11.51
CA LEU A 166 67.75 -14.55 -12.62
C LEU A 166 66.61 -15.49 -12.19
N SER A 167 66.90 -16.52 -11.37
CA SER A 167 65.88 -17.45 -10.85
C SER A 167 64.83 -16.70 -10.03
N LYS A 168 65.27 -15.80 -9.15
CA LYS A 168 64.38 -14.99 -8.31
C LYS A 168 63.48 -14.09 -9.17
N GLU A 169 64.05 -13.43 -10.17
CA GLU A 169 63.29 -12.56 -11.08
C GLU A 169 62.28 -13.35 -11.93
N GLU A 170 62.68 -14.50 -12.47
CA GLU A 170 61.79 -15.36 -13.26
C GLU A 170 60.66 -15.97 -12.42
N GLU A 171 60.96 -16.42 -11.19
CA GLU A 171 59.96 -16.95 -10.25
C GLU A 171 58.95 -15.87 -9.86
N GLU A 172 59.41 -14.64 -9.58
CA GLU A 172 58.54 -13.53 -9.24
C GLU A 172 57.62 -13.17 -10.42
N LYS A 173 58.18 -13.05 -11.64
CA LYS A 173 57.38 -12.80 -12.85
C LYS A 173 56.37 -13.91 -13.09
N TYR A 174 56.75 -15.17 -12.91
CA TYR A 174 55.85 -16.31 -13.05
C TYR A 174 54.68 -16.24 -12.05
N SER A 175 54.98 -15.96 -10.78
CA SER A 175 53.98 -15.79 -9.72
C SER A 175 53.02 -14.64 -10.04
N GLN A 176 53.54 -13.48 -10.49
CA GLN A 176 52.71 -12.35 -10.89
C GLN A 176 51.80 -12.68 -12.07
N VAL A 177 52.29 -13.39 -13.09
CA VAL A 177 51.47 -13.82 -14.24
C VAL A 177 50.39 -14.81 -13.81
N ARG A 178 50.72 -15.77 -12.94
CA ARG A 178 49.74 -16.70 -12.35
C ARG A 178 48.65 -15.95 -11.60
N GLN A 179 49.03 -15.04 -10.70
CA GLN A 179 48.08 -14.26 -9.91
C GLN A 179 47.18 -13.40 -10.80
N LYS A 180 47.72 -12.75 -11.82
CA LYS A 180 46.93 -11.97 -12.79
C LYS A 180 45.89 -12.82 -13.51
N LYS A 181 46.21 -14.07 -13.87
CA LYS A 181 45.25 -14.99 -14.50
C LYS A 181 44.12 -15.38 -13.56
N ILE A 182 44.43 -15.68 -12.29
CA ILE A 182 43.43 -16.01 -11.27
C ILE A 182 42.50 -14.82 -11.06
N VAL A 183 43.04 -13.63 -10.82
CA VAL A 183 42.26 -12.40 -10.58
C VAL A 183 41.39 -12.04 -11.79
N ALA A 184 41.91 -12.17 -13.02
CA ALA A 184 41.12 -11.91 -14.22
C ALA A 184 39.93 -12.87 -14.36
N ALA A 185 40.12 -14.16 -14.07
CA ALA A 185 39.06 -15.16 -14.10
C ALA A 185 38.01 -14.92 -13.00
N GLU A 186 38.44 -14.59 -11.77
CA GLU A 186 37.53 -14.20 -10.67
C GLU A 186 36.73 -12.94 -11.03
N THR A 187 37.38 -11.92 -11.59
CA THR A 187 36.72 -10.66 -11.95
C THR A 187 35.60 -10.90 -12.97
N LEU A 188 35.84 -11.75 -13.98
CA LEU A 188 34.82 -12.10 -14.97
C LEU A 188 33.63 -12.82 -14.34
N MET A 189 33.88 -13.73 -13.39
CA MET A 189 32.83 -14.44 -12.68
C MET A 189 31.99 -13.47 -11.83
N ILE A 190 32.65 -12.60 -11.06
CA ILE A 190 31.98 -11.59 -10.22
C ILE A 190 31.12 -10.66 -11.09
N GLN A 191 31.62 -10.23 -12.25
CA GLN A 191 30.84 -9.42 -13.18
C GLN A 191 29.57 -10.14 -13.66
N LYS A 192 29.66 -11.43 -13.98
CA LYS A 192 28.50 -12.25 -14.36
C LYS A 192 27.48 -12.37 -13.22
N GLN A 193 27.97 -12.63 -12.01
CA GLN A 193 27.14 -12.70 -10.79
C GLN A 193 26.43 -11.38 -10.50
N GLN A 194 27.15 -10.25 -10.60
CA GLN A 194 26.57 -8.92 -10.44
C GLN A 194 25.45 -8.64 -11.45
N GLN A 195 25.64 -9.03 -12.73
CA GLN A 195 24.61 -8.90 -13.75
C GLN A 195 23.37 -9.72 -13.41
N GLN A 196 23.54 -10.96 -12.93
CA GLN A 196 22.45 -11.82 -12.48
C GLN A 196 21.70 -11.19 -11.29
N MET A 197 22.43 -10.70 -10.27
CA MET A 197 21.84 -10.02 -9.11
C MET A 197 21.05 -8.78 -9.53
N ASN A 198 21.61 -7.94 -10.41
CA ASN A 198 20.95 -6.74 -10.89
C ASN A 198 19.68 -7.07 -11.69
N ALA A 199 19.73 -8.10 -12.54
CA ALA A 199 18.57 -8.56 -13.28
C ALA A 199 17.46 -9.06 -12.36
N LEU A 200 17.81 -9.83 -11.32
CA LEU A 200 16.85 -10.32 -10.34
C LEU A 200 16.23 -9.18 -9.53
N ARG A 201 17.05 -8.25 -8.99
CA ARG A 201 16.57 -7.05 -8.28
C ARG A 201 15.57 -6.26 -9.12
N LYS A 202 15.92 -5.99 -10.39
CA LYS A 202 15.03 -5.28 -11.32
C LYS A 202 13.72 -6.03 -11.56
N LYS A 203 13.76 -7.37 -11.63
CA LYS A 203 12.55 -8.20 -11.77
C LYS A 203 11.67 -8.09 -10.53
N CYS A 204 12.24 -8.16 -9.32
CA CYS A 204 11.53 -7.97 -8.06
C CYS A 204 10.89 -6.57 -7.98
N ASP A 205 11.66 -5.53 -8.29
CA ASP A 205 11.18 -4.13 -8.27
C ASP A 205 10.03 -3.91 -9.25
N ASN A 206 10.16 -4.40 -10.48
CA ASN A 206 9.08 -4.32 -11.48
C ASN A 206 7.83 -5.04 -11.00
N SER A 207 7.98 -6.25 -10.46
CA SER A 207 6.85 -7.04 -9.96
C SER A 207 6.16 -6.39 -8.76
N MET A 208 6.89 -5.69 -7.89
CA MET A 208 6.32 -4.92 -6.78
C MET A 208 5.64 -3.63 -7.28
N SER A 209 6.19 -2.99 -8.30
CA SER A 209 5.60 -1.81 -8.94
C SER A 209 4.28 -2.14 -9.63
N GLU A 210 4.21 -3.29 -10.31
CA GLU A 210 2.97 -3.80 -10.92
C GLU A 210 1.87 -4.05 -9.88
N ASP A 211 2.21 -4.70 -8.76
CA ASP A 211 1.25 -4.93 -7.68
C ASP A 211 0.77 -3.62 -7.03
N ARG A 212 1.66 -2.61 -6.85
CA ARG A 212 1.25 -1.28 -6.37
C ARG A 212 0.25 -0.61 -7.31
N LYS A 213 0.48 -0.69 -8.62
CA LYS A 213 -0.47 -0.18 -9.64
C LYS A 213 -1.79 -0.93 -9.60
N LEU A 214 -1.75 -2.25 -9.42
CA LEU A 214 -2.96 -3.06 -9.32
C LEU A 214 -3.77 -2.71 -8.07
N ARG A 215 -3.12 -2.50 -6.92
CA ARG A 215 -3.75 -2.02 -5.68
C ARG A 215 -4.45 -0.68 -5.93
N GLU A 216 -3.77 0.27 -6.56
CA GLU A 216 -4.33 1.60 -6.87
C GLU A 216 -5.57 1.49 -7.77
N GLN A 217 -5.51 0.69 -8.84
CA GLN A 217 -6.65 0.47 -9.73
C GLN A 217 -7.84 -0.21 -9.04
N GLN A 218 -7.59 -1.19 -8.17
CA GLN A 218 -8.66 -1.86 -7.44
C GLN A 218 -9.29 -0.95 -6.39
N HIS A 219 -8.47 -0.15 -5.72
CA HIS A 219 -8.93 0.88 -4.79
C HIS A 219 -9.82 1.91 -5.49
N GLU A 220 -9.41 2.41 -6.65
CA GLU A 220 -10.22 3.34 -7.45
C GLU A 220 -11.57 2.73 -7.85
N LYS A 221 -11.59 1.46 -8.29
CA LYS A 221 -12.83 0.74 -8.59
C LYS A 221 -13.74 0.62 -7.36
N MET A 222 -13.18 0.40 -6.18
CA MET A 222 -13.96 0.32 -4.95
C MET A 222 -14.58 1.67 -4.58
N LEU A 223 -13.82 2.76 -4.69
CA LEU A 223 -14.34 4.12 -4.50
C LEU A 223 -15.43 4.47 -5.51
N GLN A 224 -15.26 4.06 -6.77
CA GLN A 224 -16.26 4.27 -7.80
C GLN A 224 -17.57 3.52 -7.48
N LYS A 225 -17.49 2.27 -7.02
CA LYS A 225 -18.66 1.50 -6.57
C LYS A 225 -19.37 2.20 -5.42
N TYR A 226 -18.63 2.62 -4.39
CA TYR A 226 -19.19 3.37 -3.26
C TYR A 226 -19.89 4.66 -3.72
N SER A 227 -19.25 5.44 -4.58
CA SER A 227 -19.83 6.67 -5.16
C SER A 227 -21.13 6.40 -5.94
N ASN A 228 -21.19 5.29 -6.68
CA ASN A 228 -22.41 4.90 -7.40
C ASN A 228 -23.54 4.53 -6.44
N VAL A 229 -23.28 3.67 -5.46
CA VAL A 229 -24.29 3.25 -4.47
C VAL A 229 -24.77 4.45 -3.64
N LYS A 230 -23.85 5.33 -3.24
CA LYS A 230 -24.20 6.56 -2.53
C LYS A 230 -25.14 7.44 -3.35
N ARG A 231 -24.84 7.67 -4.64
CA ARG A 231 -25.72 8.46 -5.53
C ARG A 231 -27.08 7.80 -5.73
N GLU A 232 -27.12 6.47 -5.78
CA GLU A 232 -28.36 5.72 -5.88
C GLU A 232 -29.23 5.91 -4.63
N ILE A 233 -28.65 5.77 -3.43
CA ILE A 233 -29.33 6.03 -2.16
C ILE A 233 -29.83 7.48 -2.10
N GLU A 234 -28.98 8.46 -2.42
CA GLU A 234 -29.38 9.87 -2.44
C GLU A 234 -30.55 10.13 -3.41
N SER A 235 -30.56 9.46 -4.57
CA SER A 235 -31.65 9.53 -5.53
C SER A 235 -32.94 8.91 -4.98
N GLN A 236 -32.86 7.74 -4.35
CA GLN A 236 -34.00 7.07 -3.71
C GLN A 236 -34.58 7.92 -2.58
N GLN A 237 -33.73 8.44 -1.70
CA GLN A 237 -34.11 9.31 -0.59
C GLN A 237 -34.80 10.61 -1.07
N SER A 238 -34.30 11.21 -2.16
CA SER A 238 -34.94 12.36 -2.81
C SER A 238 -36.35 12.02 -3.32
N LEU A 239 -36.52 10.87 -3.97
CA LEU A 239 -37.84 10.41 -4.42
C LEU A 239 -38.80 10.14 -3.26
N GLU A 240 -38.31 9.54 -2.17
CA GLU A 240 -39.12 9.33 -0.96
C GLU A 240 -39.56 10.65 -0.33
N ARG A 241 -38.67 11.64 -0.24
CA ARG A 241 -39.00 13.00 0.22
C ARG A 241 -40.08 13.64 -0.66
N ILE A 242 -39.92 13.61 -1.99
CA ILE A 242 -40.91 14.17 -2.92
C ILE A 242 -42.28 13.48 -2.77
N LYS A 243 -42.30 12.15 -2.57
CA LYS A 243 -43.54 11.40 -2.34
C LYS A 243 -44.22 11.84 -1.04
N LEU A 244 -43.46 11.98 0.05
CA LEU A 244 -43.99 12.41 1.34
C LEU A 244 -44.50 13.87 1.28
N GLU A 245 -43.77 14.77 0.63
CA GLU A 245 -44.19 16.14 0.38
C GLU A 245 -45.48 16.22 -0.45
N LYS A 246 -45.69 15.30 -1.41
CA LYS A 246 -46.96 15.22 -2.16
C LYS A 246 -48.12 14.73 -1.30
N LEU A 247 -47.89 13.78 -0.39
CA LEU A 247 -48.92 13.21 0.47
C LEU A 247 -49.37 14.19 1.56
N PHE A 248 -48.42 14.89 2.19
CA PHE A 248 -48.69 15.75 3.34
C PHE A 248 -48.42 17.23 3.09
N GLY A 249 -48.12 17.66 1.86
CA GLY A 249 -47.69 19.03 1.57
C GLY A 249 -48.68 20.09 2.07
N LYS A 250 -49.99 19.83 1.99
CA LYS A 250 -51.01 20.76 2.51
C LYS A 250 -51.01 20.82 4.05
N GLN A 251 -50.86 19.67 4.71
CA GLN A 251 -50.80 19.53 6.16
C GLN A 251 -49.50 20.12 6.72
N LEU A 252 -48.36 19.88 6.06
CA LEU A 252 -47.05 20.43 6.43
C LEU A 252 -46.94 21.94 6.16
N LEU A 253 -47.60 22.47 5.14
CA LEU A 253 -47.68 23.93 4.92
C LEU A 253 -48.58 24.63 5.95
N ALA A 254 -49.65 23.96 6.38
CA ALA A 254 -50.52 24.46 7.45
C ALA A 254 -49.77 24.55 8.79
N SER A 255 -48.87 23.59 9.08
CA SER A 255 -48.02 23.63 10.28
C SER A 255 -46.93 24.70 10.21
N GLN A 256 -46.33 24.94 9.04
CA GLN A 256 -45.33 26.00 8.84
C GLN A 256 -45.87 27.43 8.97
N SER A 257 -47.19 27.63 8.87
CA SER A 257 -47.82 28.93 9.14
C SER A 257 -47.76 29.34 10.63
N SER A 258 -47.35 28.42 11.52
CA SER A 258 -47.11 28.68 12.95
C SER A 258 -45.63 28.65 13.36
N LEU A 259 -44.71 28.36 12.43
CA LEU A 259 -43.25 28.30 12.67
C LEU A 259 -42.47 29.13 11.64
N SER A 260 -42.84 30.40 11.49
CA SER A 260 -41.98 31.42 10.90
C SER A 260 -40.89 31.82 11.91
N TYR A 261 -39.88 30.97 12.07
CA TYR A 261 -38.56 31.37 12.56
C TYR A 261 -37.48 30.52 11.89
N GLY A 262 -36.79 31.13 10.91
CA GLY A 262 -35.36 30.88 10.75
C GLY A 262 -34.89 29.81 9.77
N LEU A 263 -35.38 29.79 8.53
CA LEU A 263 -34.59 29.29 7.41
C LEU A 263 -34.14 30.46 6.53
N LYS A 264 -33.10 31.15 6.99
CA LYS A 264 -32.31 32.04 6.14
C LYS A 264 -31.70 31.17 5.04
N LYS A 265 -32.04 31.48 3.78
CA LYS A 265 -31.22 31.12 2.62
C LYS A 265 -29.80 31.61 2.89
N ASN A 266 -28.88 30.68 3.13
CA ASN A 266 -27.46 30.96 3.00
C ASN A 266 -27.05 30.52 1.60
N ASP A 267 -27.20 31.44 0.65
CA ASP A 267 -26.39 31.44 -0.57
C ASP A 267 -24.96 31.73 -0.15
N GLN A 268 -24.20 30.69 0.20
CA GLN A 268 -22.76 30.76 0.30
C GLN A 268 -22.14 29.63 -0.51
N ALA A 269 -21.63 30.05 -1.67
CA ALA A 269 -20.57 29.45 -2.44
C ALA A 269 -19.77 28.40 -1.66
N TYR A 270 -19.95 27.13 -2.01
CA TYR A 270 -18.96 26.11 -1.69
C TYR A 270 -17.75 26.35 -2.59
N SER A 271 -16.87 27.22 -2.10
CA SER A 271 -15.50 27.34 -2.57
C SER A 271 -14.84 25.97 -2.50
N SER A 272 -14.44 25.46 -3.66
CA SER A 272 -13.42 24.43 -3.79
C SER A 272 -12.15 24.88 -3.08
N LYS A 273 -11.92 24.40 -1.87
CA LYS A 273 -10.62 24.49 -1.17
C LYS A 273 -10.32 23.16 -0.49
N GLY A 274 -9.54 22.36 -1.20
CA GLY A 274 -8.40 21.63 -0.63
C GLY A 274 -8.68 20.53 0.37
N PHE A 275 -9.08 19.35 -0.11
CA PHE A 275 -8.57 18.13 0.51
C PHE A 275 -7.15 17.95 -0.03
N SER A 276 -6.16 18.35 0.77
CA SER A 276 -4.75 18.17 0.49
C SER A 276 -4.43 16.68 0.45
N SER A 277 -4.32 16.14 -0.76
CA SER A 277 -3.64 14.88 -1.02
C SER A 277 -2.15 15.10 -0.85
N ASN A 278 -1.64 15.05 0.37
CA ASN A 278 -0.22 14.80 0.57
C ASN A 278 0.05 14.04 1.86
N SER A 279 -0.29 12.75 1.83
CA SER A 279 0.39 11.74 2.64
C SER A 279 0.80 10.60 1.72
N SER A 280 1.71 10.91 0.78
CA SER A 280 2.60 9.89 0.26
C SER A 280 3.46 9.37 1.43
N PRO A 281 3.68 8.04 1.56
CA PRO A 281 4.64 7.53 2.51
C PRO A 281 6.02 8.11 2.16
N LYS A 282 6.67 8.70 3.17
CA LYS A 282 8.02 9.26 3.08
C LYS A 282 8.93 8.28 2.35
N LYS A 283 9.47 8.70 1.19
CA LYS A 283 10.71 8.14 0.66
C LYS A 283 11.78 8.32 1.73
N GLY A 284 12.21 7.22 2.34
CA GLY A 284 13.44 7.17 3.10
C GLY A 284 14.59 7.53 2.17
N SER A 285 15.10 8.75 2.32
CA SER A 285 16.38 9.17 1.76
C SER A 285 17.46 8.33 2.43
N TRP A 286 17.97 7.33 1.72
CA TRP A 286 19.26 6.73 2.02
C TRP A 286 20.32 7.80 1.72
N GLY A 287 20.67 8.57 2.73
CA GLY A 287 21.80 9.48 2.70
C GLY A 287 23.09 8.68 2.62
N ALA A 288 23.74 8.74 1.46
CA ALA A 288 25.16 8.45 1.34
C ALA A 288 25.92 9.53 2.13
N GLN A 289 26.39 9.17 3.32
CA GLN A 289 27.23 10.00 4.15
C GLN A 289 28.66 9.88 3.62
N THR A 290 29.03 10.75 2.66
CA THR A 290 30.41 10.98 2.29
C THR A 290 31.09 11.73 3.42
N GLY A 291 31.67 10.99 4.37
CA GLY A 291 32.59 11.52 5.37
C GLY A 291 33.95 11.76 4.72
N ARG A 292 34.25 13.01 4.43
CA ARG A 292 35.59 13.49 4.10
C ARG A 292 35.88 14.68 5.01
N ASP A 293 36.42 14.40 6.19
CA ASP A 293 37.10 15.40 7.01
C ASP A 293 38.41 14.85 7.58
N ASN A 294 39.45 15.28 6.87
CA ASN A 294 40.77 15.69 7.30
C ASN A 294 40.91 16.08 8.79
N ALA A 295 41.75 15.36 9.54
CA ALA A 295 42.62 15.93 10.58
C ALA A 295 43.61 14.86 11.10
N SER A 296 44.91 15.09 10.87
CA SER A 296 45.96 15.08 11.92
C SER A 296 47.35 14.94 11.32
N LYS A 297 48.01 16.09 11.14
CA LYS A 297 49.45 16.22 11.40
C LYS A 297 49.60 16.28 12.92
N GLN A 298 50.45 15.43 13.51
CA GLN A 298 51.55 15.80 14.40
C GLN A 298 52.18 14.54 15.03
N LEU A 299 53.53 14.56 15.01
CA LEU A 299 54.53 13.61 15.53
C LEU A 299 54.79 12.35 14.69
#